data_AF-A0A9X3T0A0-F1
#
_entry.id   AF-A0A9X3T0A0-F1
#
_cell.length_a   1.000
_cell.length_b   1.000
_cell.length_c   1.000
_cell.angle_alpha   90.00
_cell.angle_beta   90.00
_cell.angle_gamma   90.00
#
_symmetry.space_group_name_H-M   'P 1'
#
loop_
_entity.id
_entity.type
_entity.pdbx_description
1 polymer ?
#
loop_
_entity_poly.entity_id
_entity_poly.type
_entity_poly.pdbx_seq_one_letter_code
_entity_poly.pdbx_strand_id
1 'polypeptide(L)' 'VEETLDYISREMCHPDGGFFAAQDADSEGHEGKFFLWEPAEIKAVLGPELGETFCRFYDVTEAGNFEGKNILNR' A
#
# COMPACT_ATOMS: atom_id res chain seq x y z
N VAL A 1 -23.07 -0.57 12.18
CA VAL A 1 -22.91 0.73 12.88
C VAL A 1 -22.26 0.53 14.24
N GLU A 2 -22.63 -0.50 15.02
CA GLU A 2 -21.95 -0.86 16.27
C GLU A 2 -20.44 -1.06 16.09
N GLU A 3 -19.99 -1.84 15.10
CA GLU A 3 -18.56 -2.05 14.83
C GLU A 3 -17.77 -0.75 14.58
N THR A 4 -18.41 0.26 13.98
CA THR A 4 -17.79 1.55 13.69
C THR A 4 -17.60 2.38 14.97
N LEU A 5 -18.55 2.32 15.88
CA LEU A 5 -18.46 3.03 17.17
C LEU A 5 -17.45 2.37 18.09
N ASP A 6 -17.40 1.03 18.11
CA ASP A 6 -16.41 0.28 18.86
C ASP A 6 -14.99 0.51 18.34
N TYR A 7 -14.81 0.60 17.02
CA TYR A 7 -13.53 0.97 16.42
C TYR A 7 -13.05 2.35 16.90
N ILE A 8 -13.92 3.37 16.83
CA ILE A 8 -13.59 4.73 17.25
C ILE A 8 -13.21 4.74 18.75
N SER A 9 -13.97 4.04 19.60
CA SER A 9 -13.71 4.00 21.03
C SER A 9 -12.38 3.32 21.39
N ARG A 10 -11.96 2.31 20.63
CA ARG A 10 -10.74 1.55 20.91
C ARG A 10 -9.49 2.25 20.37
N GLU A 11 -9.56 2.76 19.15
CA GLU A 11 -8.37 3.14 18.37
C GLU A 11 -8.22 4.66 18.19
N MET A 12 -9.30 5.42 18.34
CA MET A 12 -9.35 6.83 17.96
C MET A 12 -9.54 7.79 19.13
N CYS A 13 -9.56 7.31 20.39
CA CYS A 13 -9.73 8.14 21.59
C CYS A 13 -8.41 8.36 22.34
N HIS A 14 -8.10 9.60 22.69
CA HIS A 14 -6.96 9.92 23.55
C HIS A 14 -7.31 9.65 25.04
N PRO A 15 -6.39 9.12 25.86
CA PRO A 15 -6.64 8.79 27.27
C PRO A 15 -7.13 9.98 28.13
N ASP A 16 -6.67 11.19 27.81
CA ASP A 16 -7.07 12.44 28.48
C ASP A 16 -8.32 13.10 27.86
N GLY A 17 -8.97 12.45 26.89
CA GLY A 17 -10.13 12.94 26.15
C GLY A 17 -9.77 13.52 24.77
N GLY A 18 -10.75 13.51 23.86
CA GLY A 18 -10.60 13.94 22.45
C GLY A 18 -10.39 12.77 21.48
N PHE A 19 -10.59 13.04 20.19
CA PHE A 19 -10.40 12.06 19.11
C PHE A 19 -9.16 12.37 18.29
N PHE A 20 -8.45 11.34 17.84
CA PHE A 20 -7.41 11.48 16.81
C PHE A 20 -8.05 11.93 15.48
N ALA A 21 -7.41 12.87 14.77
CA ALA A 21 -7.93 13.40 13.51
C ALA A 21 -7.70 12.45 12.32
N ALA A 22 -6.69 11.58 12.42
CA ALA A 22 -6.37 10.52 11.47
C ALA A 22 -5.59 9.42 12.21
N GLN A 23 -5.67 8.19 11.70
CA GLN A 23 -4.80 7.09 12.12
C GLN A 23 -3.64 6.98 11.13
N ASP A 24 -2.46 6.69 11.65
CA ASP A 24 -1.27 6.44 10.81
C ASP A 24 -1.47 5.17 9.98
N ALA A 25 -1.10 5.21 8.70
CA ALA A 25 -1.15 4.06 7.80
C ALA A 25 0.11 3.18 7.95
N ASP A 26 0.64 3.11 9.18
CA ASP A 26 1.94 2.54 9.44
C ASP A 26 1.92 1.02 9.23
N SER A 27 2.61 0.60 8.18
CA SER A 27 2.78 -0.78 7.77
C SER A 27 4.16 -1.25 8.22
N GLU A 28 4.34 -1.46 9.53
CA GLU A 28 5.61 -1.89 10.11
C GLU A 28 6.80 -0.98 9.73
N GLY A 29 6.66 0.32 9.95
CA GLY A 29 7.72 1.32 9.80
C GLY A 29 8.04 1.71 8.35
N HIS A 30 7.22 1.30 7.38
CA HIS A 30 7.36 1.74 5.98
C HIS A 30 6.00 2.16 5.43
N GLU A 31 5.80 3.46 5.36
CA GLU A 31 4.64 4.06 4.71
C GLU A 31 4.55 3.53 3.25
N GLY A 32 3.43 2.91 2.87
CA GLY A 32 3.20 2.44 1.50
C GLY A 32 3.75 1.05 1.13
N LYS A 33 4.26 0.26 2.08
CA LYS A 33 4.86 -1.08 1.85
C LYS A 33 3.99 -2.05 1.02
N PHE A 34 2.66 -1.94 1.13
CA PHE A 34 1.71 -2.79 0.42
C PHE A 34 1.49 -2.42 -1.06
N PHE A 35 2.07 -1.32 -1.53
CA PHE A 35 1.88 -0.79 -2.89
C PHE A 35 3.15 -0.77 -3.73
N LEU A 36 4.22 -1.42 -3.26
CA LEU A 36 5.50 -1.49 -3.97
C LEU A 36 5.68 -2.83 -4.67
N TRP A 37 6.02 -2.77 -5.95
CA TRP A 37 6.11 -3.95 -6.82
C TRP A 37 7.44 -4.04 -7.57
N GLU A 38 7.94 -5.26 -7.72
CA GLU A 38 9.04 -5.60 -8.61
C GLU A 38 8.52 -6.28 -9.89
N PRO A 39 9.16 -6.06 -11.06
CA PRO A 39 8.77 -6.72 -12.31
C PRO A 39 8.73 -8.24 -12.21
N ALA A 40 9.63 -8.84 -11.41
CA ALA A 40 9.70 -10.28 -11.20
C ALA A 40 8.46 -10.82 -10.47
N GLU A 41 7.96 -10.11 -9.46
CA GLU A 41 6.76 -10.48 -8.69
C GLU A 41 5.52 -10.50 -9.59
N ILE A 42 5.38 -9.47 -10.44
CA ILE A 42 4.28 -9.35 -11.39
C ILE A 42 4.31 -10.50 -12.41
N LYS A 43 5.50 -10.77 -12.99
CA LYS A 43 5.67 -11.86 -13.97
C LYS A 43 5.47 -13.24 -13.34
N ALA A 44 5.78 -13.42 -12.07
CA ALA A 44 5.55 -14.68 -11.36
C ALA A 44 4.05 -14.98 -11.20
N VAL A 45 3.23 -13.95 -11.00
CA VAL A 45 1.77 -14.12 -10.81
C VAL A 45 1.02 -14.18 -12.15
N LEU A 46 1.34 -13.28 -13.08
CA LEU A 46 0.61 -13.14 -14.35
C LEU A 46 1.17 -14.00 -15.49
N GLY A 47 2.35 -14.56 -15.30
CA GLY A 47 3.13 -15.17 -16.36
C GLY A 47 3.88 -14.13 -17.22
N PRO A 48 4.83 -14.57 -18.05
CA PRO A 48 5.77 -13.68 -18.73
C PRO A 48 5.10 -12.70 -19.71
N GLU A 49 4.19 -13.16 -20.58
CA GLU A 49 3.58 -12.30 -21.61
C GLU A 49 2.62 -11.24 -21.03
N LEU A 50 1.71 -11.67 -20.15
CA LEU A 50 0.75 -10.77 -19.51
C LEU A 50 1.45 -9.86 -18.51
N GLY A 51 2.41 -10.39 -17.75
CA GLY A 51 3.23 -9.62 -16.82
C GLY A 51 4.03 -8.53 -17.51
N GLU A 52 4.62 -8.80 -18.68
CA GLU A 52 5.34 -7.78 -19.43
C GLU A 52 4.40 -6.69 -19.98
N THR A 53 3.20 -7.08 -20.44
CA THR A 53 2.18 -6.12 -20.87
C THR A 53 1.71 -5.25 -19.71
N PHE A 54 1.51 -5.85 -18.53
CA PHE A 54 1.16 -5.13 -17.31
C PHE A 54 2.26 -4.14 -16.90
N CYS A 55 3.52 -4.58 -16.87
CA CYS A 55 4.64 -3.72 -16.52
C CYS A 55 4.74 -2.50 -17.44
N ARG A 56 4.55 -2.69 -18.75
CA ARG A 56 4.54 -1.57 -19.71
C ARG A 56 3.35 -0.62 -19.50
N PHE A 57 2.19 -1.14 -19.11
CA PHE A 57 1.00 -0.32 -18.94
C PHE A 57 1.06 0.54 -17.65
N TYR A 58 1.64 0.00 -16.58
CA TYR A 58 1.71 0.64 -15.27
C TYR A 58 3.10 1.26 -14.95
N ASP A 59 3.97 1.41 -15.95
CA ASP A 59 5.34 1.94 -15.83
C ASP A 59 6.22 1.23 -14.78
N VAL A 60 6.11 -0.10 -14.70
CA VAL A 60 6.93 -0.92 -13.80
C VAL A 60 8.28 -1.21 -14.46
N THR A 61 9.35 -0.73 -13.84
CA THR A 61 10.73 -0.87 -14.32
C THR A 61 11.62 -1.57 -13.30
N GLU A 62 12.78 -2.09 -13.75
CA GLU A 62 13.79 -2.66 -12.84
C GLU A 62 14.43 -1.62 -11.91
N ALA A 63 14.43 -0.34 -12.31
CA ALA A 63 14.98 0.75 -11.51
C ALA A 63 14.03 1.20 -10.38
N GLY A 64 12.73 0.94 -10.55
CA GLY A 64 11.71 1.49 -9.68
C GLY A 64 11.47 2.98 -9.89
N ASN A 65 10.37 3.48 -9.32
CA ASN A 65 10.06 4.90 -9.23
C ASN A 65 9.99 5.41 -7.77
N PHE A 66 10.10 4.51 -6.80
CA PHE A 66 10.11 4.80 -5.37
C PHE A 66 10.96 3.77 -4.62
N GLU A 67 12.02 4.20 -3.94
CA GLU A 67 12.90 3.34 -3.12
C GLU A 67 13.41 2.06 -3.83
N GLY A 68 13.62 2.13 -5.15
CA GLY A 68 14.06 0.98 -5.96
C GLY A 68 12.96 -0.03 -6.31
N LYS A 69 11.70 0.27 -5.95
CA LYS A 69 10.49 -0.47 -6.32
C LYS A 69 9.52 0.42 -7.09
N ASN A 70 8.42 -0.16 -7.57
CA ASN A 70 7.45 0.57 -8.38
C ASN A 70 6.13 0.77 -7.64
N ILE A 71 5.70 2.02 -7.57
CA ILE A 71 4.30 2.39 -7.40
C ILE A 71 3.65 2.33 -8.79
N LEU A 72 2.49 1.66 -8.89
CA LEU A 72 1.79 1.48 -10.16
C LEU A 72 1.15 2.81 -10.63
N ASN A 73 1.47 3.24 -11.85
CA ASN A 73 0.94 4.48 -12.43
C ASN A 73 -0.19 4.21 -13.43
N ARG A 74 -1.11 5.17 -13.62
CA ARG A 74 -2.24 5.07 -14.56
C ARG A 74 -2.13 6.08 -15.70
#